data_AF-A0A3P7ITI7-F1
#
_entry.id   AF-A0A3P7ITI7-F1
#
_cell.length_a   1.000
_cell.length_b   1.000
_cell.length_c   1.000
_cell.angle_alpha   90.00
_cell.angle_beta   90.00
_cell.angle_gamma   90.00
#
_symmetry.space_group_name_H-M   'P 1'
#
loop_
_entity.id
_entity.type
_entity.pdbx_description
1 polymer ?
#
loop_
_entity_poly.entity_id
_entity_poly.type
_entity_poly.pdbx_seq_one_letter_code
_entity_poly.pdbx_strand_id
1 'polypeptide(L)'
;MLTTSLPSDRHNRRNLYCHLASISTASKTGVHCLLAADLLNFGNDEATKNKVEEEKRFILNLGKHLFAEVPDCKTGIWVYGFVEGNPTSPLLTNETMIDSYNEFESSTDEMMRLTANISGIHNQR
;
A
#
# COMPACT_ATOMS: atom_id res chain seq x y z
N MET A 1 -36.13 1.75 -12.24
CA MET A 1 -36.25 3.21 -12.04
C MET A 1 -35.90 3.49 -10.59
N LEU A 2 -34.76 4.12 -10.34
CA LEU A 2 -34.46 4.95 -9.16
C LEU A 2 -33.14 5.67 -9.47
N THR A 3 -33.28 6.95 -9.82
CA THR A 3 -32.18 7.90 -10.06
C THR A 3 -31.94 8.66 -8.77
N THR A 4 -30.70 8.74 -8.30
CA THR A 4 -30.29 9.75 -7.32
C THR A 4 -28.93 10.31 -7.73
N SER A 5 -28.98 11.50 -8.35
CA SER A 5 -27.84 12.40 -8.49
C SER A 5 -27.53 13.06 -7.14
N LEU A 6 -26.26 13.14 -6.76
CA LEU A 6 -25.78 13.96 -5.62
C LEU A 6 -24.54 14.78 -6.04
N PRO A 7 -24.23 15.87 -5.31
CA PRO A 7 -23.91 17.16 -5.91
C PRO A 7 -22.40 17.40 -6.09
N SER A 8 -22.13 18.33 -7.01
CA SER A 8 -20.80 18.88 -7.28
C SER A 8 -20.35 19.73 -6.09
N ASP A 9 -19.51 19.18 -5.23
CA ASP A 9 -18.71 19.98 -4.30
C ASP A 9 -17.22 19.84 -4.63
N ARG A 10 -16.57 20.99 -4.81
CA ARG A 10 -15.43 21.18 -5.72
C ARG A 10 -14.10 21.37 -4.98
N HIS A 11 -13.97 20.90 -3.73
CA HIS A 11 -12.80 21.17 -2.89
C HIS A 11 -12.35 19.97 -2.02
N ASN A 12 -12.00 18.83 -2.62
CA ASN A 12 -10.98 17.93 -2.07
C ASN A 12 -10.51 16.91 -3.14
N ARG A 13 -9.73 17.36 -4.12
CA ARG A 13 -9.16 16.45 -5.14
C ARG A 13 -7.93 15.74 -4.58
N ARG A 14 -8.13 14.77 -3.69
CA ARG A 14 -7.28 13.56 -3.68
C ARG A 14 -8.06 12.45 -4.36
N ASN A 15 -8.39 12.71 -5.62
CA ASN A 15 -8.92 11.72 -6.53
C ASN A 15 -7.76 10.79 -6.87
N LEU A 16 -7.59 9.75 -6.07
CA LEU A 16 -6.74 8.63 -6.39
C LEU A 16 -7.41 7.86 -7.54
N TYR A 17 -7.30 8.42 -8.74
CA TYR A 17 -7.54 7.72 -9.99
C TYR A 17 -6.37 6.75 -10.21
N CYS A 18 -6.26 5.73 -9.35
CA CYS A 18 -5.80 4.46 -9.87
C CYS A 18 -6.90 4.04 -10.84
N HIS A 19 -6.57 4.13 -12.13
CA HIS A 19 -7.39 3.64 -13.19
C HIS A 19 -7.64 2.16 -12.89
N LEU A 20 -8.79 1.84 -12.28
CA LEU A 20 -9.56 0.63 -12.57
C LEU A 20 -9.94 0.70 -14.05
N ALA A 21 -8.92 0.71 -14.91
CA ALA A 21 -9.02 0.86 -16.34
C ALA A 21 -9.75 -0.38 -16.81
N SER A 22 -11.07 -0.23 -16.92
CA SER A 22 -11.98 -1.22 -17.46
C SER A 22 -11.62 -2.65 -17.05
N ILE A 23 -12.18 -3.10 -15.92
CA ILE A 23 -12.60 -4.51 -15.88
C ILE A 23 -13.69 -4.59 -16.96
N SER A 24 -13.25 -4.74 -18.21
CA SER A 24 -13.98 -5.38 -19.28
C SER A 24 -14.73 -6.53 -18.63
N THR A 25 -16.00 -6.68 -18.93
CA THR A 25 -16.99 -7.58 -18.32
C THR A 25 -16.61 -9.08 -18.29
N ALA A 26 -15.36 -9.43 -18.59
CA ALA A 26 -14.71 -10.64 -18.12
C ALA A 26 -14.19 -10.42 -16.68
N SER A 27 -14.84 -11.07 -15.71
CA SER A 27 -14.27 -11.33 -14.39
C SER A 27 -12.87 -11.91 -14.58
N LYS A 28 -11.82 -11.07 -14.46
CA LYS A 28 -10.44 -11.54 -14.48
C LYS A 28 -10.19 -12.24 -13.15
N THR A 29 -10.29 -13.56 -13.15
CA THR A 29 -9.83 -14.41 -12.04
C THR A 29 -8.32 -14.55 -12.12
N GLY A 30 -7.65 -14.78 -10.98
CA GLY A 30 -6.20 -15.02 -10.97
C GLY A 30 -5.38 -13.75 -11.23
N VAL A 31 -5.85 -12.59 -10.79
CA VAL A 31 -5.12 -11.32 -10.92
C VAL A 31 -4.01 -11.25 -9.88
N HIS A 32 -2.80 -10.90 -10.33
CA HIS A 32 -1.66 -10.64 -9.47
C HIS A 32 -1.41 -9.13 -9.39
N CYS A 33 -1.44 -8.58 -8.17
CA CYS A 33 -1.22 -7.16 -7.90
C CYS A 33 0.07 -6.94 -7.11
N LEU A 34 0.74 -5.81 -7.35
CA LEU A 34 1.81 -5.32 -6.48
C LEU A 34 1.37 -3.97 -5.90
N LEU A 35 1.26 -3.89 -4.59
CA LEU A 35 1.07 -2.63 -3.89
C LEU A 35 2.44 -2.11 -3.47
N ALA A 36 2.80 -0.91 -3.97
CA ALA A 36 4.06 -0.25 -3.65
C ALA A 36 3.81 0.95 -2.75
N ALA A 37 4.56 1.08 -1.65
CA ALA A 37 4.48 2.19 -0.72
C ALA A 37 5.82 2.95 -0.66
N ASP A 38 5.78 4.24 -0.97
CA ASP A 38 6.93 5.15 -0.92
C ASP A 38 6.95 5.89 0.42
N LEU A 39 7.91 5.55 1.28
CA LEU A 39 8.09 6.22 2.57
C LEU A 39 9.30 7.17 2.59
N LEU A 40 10.02 7.34 1.48
CA LEU A 40 11.21 8.23 1.42
C LEU A 40 10.83 9.68 1.73
N ASN A 41 9.68 10.13 1.22
CA ASN A 41 9.24 11.52 1.35
C ASN A 41 8.78 11.89 2.77
N PHE A 42 8.65 10.92 3.69
CA PHE A 42 8.20 11.18 5.05
C PHE A 42 9.33 11.41 6.07
N GLY A 43 10.58 11.10 5.73
CA GLY A 43 11.71 11.14 6.65
C GLY A 43 11.75 9.93 7.60
N ASN A 44 12.52 10.03 8.68
CA ASN A 44 12.67 8.98 9.70
C ASN A 44 12.65 9.49 11.14
N ASP A 45 12.03 10.65 11.37
CA ASP A 45 11.93 11.24 12.70
C ASP A 45 10.68 10.73 13.45
N GLU A 46 10.50 11.18 14.70
CA GLU A 46 9.34 10.77 15.49
C GLU A 46 8.01 11.28 14.91
N ALA A 47 8.02 12.42 14.21
CA ALA A 47 6.83 12.97 13.57
C ALA A 47 6.45 12.19 12.29
N THR A 48 7.38 11.43 11.70
CA THR A 48 7.15 10.51 10.57
C THR A 48 6.18 9.38 10.94
N LYS A 49 6.17 8.89 12.19
CA LYS A 49 5.39 7.71 12.62
C LYS A 49 3.90 7.81 12.22
N ASN A 50 3.28 8.97 12.44
CA ASN A 50 1.86 9.18 12.12
C ASN A 50 1.59 9.11 10.61
N LYS A 51 2.49 9.64 9.77
CA LYS A 51 2.35 9.60 8.30
C LYS A 51 2.47 8.18 7.77
N VAL A 52 3.37 7.39 8.35
CA VAL A 52 3.56 5.97 7.99
C VAL A 52 2.35 5.15 8.40
N GLU A 53 1.76 5.40 9.58
CA GLU A 53 0.52 4.76 10.01
C GLU A 53 -0.71 5.18 9.16
N GLU A 54 -0.72 6.40 8.63
CA GLU A 54 -1.72 6.84 7.63
C GLU A 54 -1.56 6.09 6.30
N GLU A 55 -0.35 6.01 5.77
CA GLU A 55 -0.05 5.29 4.53
C GLU A 55 -0.35 3.79 4.69
N LYS A 56 0.00 3.21 5.84
CA LYS A 56 -0.29 1.81 6.15
C LYS A 56 -1.79 1.53 6.12
N ARG A 57 -2.60 2.36 6.79
CA ARG A 57 -4.06 2.24 6.74
C ARG A 57 -4.60 2.37 5.32
N PHE A 58 -4.01 3.24 4.52
CA PHE A 58 -4.39 3.39 3.11
C PHE A 58 -4.11 2.09 2.31
N ILE A 59 -2.92 1.52 2.43
CA ILE A 59 -2.53 0.26 1.77
C ILE A 59 -3.40 -0.91 2.24
N LEU A 60 -3.65 -1.03 3.55
CA LEU A 60 -4.52 -2.08 4.12
C LEU A 60 -5.96 -1.98 3.61
N ASN A 61 -6.51 -0.76 3.52
CA ASN A 61 -7.85 -0.56 2.96
C ASN A 61 -7.93 -0.95 1.48
N LEU A 62 -6.88 -0.66 0.70
CA LEU A 62 -6.80 -1.07 -0.70
C LEU A 62 -6.70 -2.60 -0.82
N GLY A 63 -5.84 -3.24 -0.02
CA GLY A 63 -5.73 -4.70 0.04
C GLY A 63 -7.06 -5.35 0.43
N LYS A 64 -7.74 -4.83 1.46
CA LYS A 64 -9.04 -5.33 1.91
C LYS A 64 -10.09 -5.31 0.80
N HIS A 65 -10.15 -4.21 0.04
CA HIS A 65 -11.06 -4.08 -1.09
C HIS A 65 -10.68 -5.06 -2.22
N LEU A 66 -9.39 -5.18 -2.53
CA LEU A 66 -8.88 -6.08 -3.56
C LEU A 66 -9.22 -7.55 -3.28
N PHE A 67 -8.93 -8.04 -2.08
CA PHE A 67 -9.24 -9.42 -1.67
C PHE A 67 -10.74 -9.70 -1.55
N ALA A 68 -11.57 -8.67 -1.33
CA ALA A 68 -13.02 -8.83 -1.25
C ALA A 68 -13.71 -8.87 -2.62
N GLU A 69 -13.18 -8.15 -3.61
CA GLU A 69 -13.86 -7.93 -4.89
C GLU A 69 -13.26 -8.72 -6.07
N VAL A 70 -12.02 -9.20 -5.95
CA VAL A 70 -11.31 -9.90 -7.04
C VAL A 70 -11.10 -11.37 -6.67
N PRO A 71 -11.85 -12.30 -7.29
CA PRO A 71 -11.66 -13.73 -7.06
C PRO A 71 -10.26 -14.21 -7.43
N ASP A 72 -9.71 -15.09 -6.60
CA ASP A 72 -8.38 -15.69 -6.77
C ASP A 72 -7.25 -14.66 -6.94
N CYS A 73 -7.41 -13.47 -6.33
CA CYS A 73 -6.38 -12.45 -6.36
C CYS A 73 -5.19 -12.85 -5.48
N LYS A 74 -3.97 -12.57 -5.97
CA LYS A 74 -2.76 -12.57 -5.16
C LYS A 74 -2.13 -11.18 -5.16
N THR A 75 -1.59 -10.78 -4.03
CA THR A 75 -1.02 -9.44 -3.86
C THR A 75 0.34 -9.50 -3.20
N GLY A 76 1.34 -8.87 -3.81
CA GLY A 76 2.61 -8.56 -3.17
C GLY A 76 2.58 -7.15 -2.57
N ILE A 77 3.39 -6.95 -1.53
CA ILE A 77 3.66 -5.63 -0.93
C ILE A 77 5.14 -5.30 -1.08
N TRP A 78 5.45 -4.09 -1.55
CA TRP A 78 6.82 -3.58 -1.60
C TRP A 78 6.87 -2.19 -1.00
N VAL A 79 7.61 -2.05 0.09
CA VAL A 79 7.76 -0.79 0.81
C VAL A 79 9.21 -0.38 0.70
N TYR A 80 9.48 0.86 0.29
CA TYR A 80 10.83 1.39 0.24
C TYR A 80 10.92 2.74 0.96
N GLY A 81 12.12 3.07 1.43
CA GLY A 81 12.40 4.26 2.23
C GLY A 81 13.10 3.93 3.53
N PHE A 82 12.77 4.65 4.59
CA PHE A 82 13.39 4.49 5.92
C PHE A 82 12.83 3.28 6.69
N VAL A 83 12.67 2.15 6.02
CA VAL A 83 12.16 0.90 6.60
C VAL A 83 13.27 -0.08 6.93
N GLU A 84 13.00 -0.99 7.87
CA GLU A 84 13.89 -2.10 8.19
C GLU A 84 14.15 -2.98 6.94
N GLY A 85 15.35 -3.55 6.85
CA GLY A 85 15.75 -4.40 5.72
C GLY A 85 16.09 -3.66 4.41
N ASN A 86 15.66 -2.40 4.23
CA ASN A 86 15.92 -1.55 3.07
C ASN A 86 15.83 -2.30 1.71
N PRO A 87 14.66 -2.87 1.38
CA PRO A 87 14.48 -3.70 0.20
C PRO A 87 14.64 -2.87 -1.09
N THR A 88 15.58 -3.27 -1.94
CA THR A 88 15.94 -2.52 -3.16
C THR A 88 15.05 -2.84 -4.37
N SER A 89 14.32 -3.95 -4.35
CA SER A 89 13.42 -4.37 -5.42
C SER A 89 12.30 -5.26 -4.90
N PRO A 90 11.11 -5.25 -5.54
CA PRO A 90 10.04 -6.16 -5.20
C PRO A 90 10.43 -7.58 -5.63
N LEU A 91 10.40 -8.52 -4.69
CA LEU A 91 10.49 -9.94 -5.02
C LEU A 91 9.09 -10.41 -5.41
N LEU A 92 8.91 -10.84 -6.66
CA LEU A 92 7.63 -11.30 -7.22
C LEU A 92 7.70 -12.80 -7.54
N THR A 93 7.70 -13.60 -6.49
CA THR A 93 7.67 -15.07 -6.55
C THR A 93 6.31 -15.59 -6.07
N ASN A 94 6.05 -16.88 -6.27
CA ASN A 94 4.83 -17.49 -5.73
C ASN A 94 4.75 -17.41 -4.19
N GLU A 95 5.88 -17.34 -3.48
CA GLU A 95 5.90 -17.23 -2.01
C GLU A 95 5.66 -15.80 -1.51
N THR A 96 5.91 -14.79 -2.35
CA THR A 96 5.76 -13.36 -1.99
C THR A 96 4.45 -12.76 -2.51
N MET A 97 3.71 -13.52 -3.31
CA MET A 97 2.37 -13.19 -3.80
C MET A 97 1.32 -13.80 -2.88
N ILE A 98 0.82 -12.98 -1.96
CA ILE A 98 -0.06 -13.39 -0.87
C ILE A 98 -1.50 -13.54 -1.35
N ASP A 99 -2.17 -14.64 -0.99
CA ASP A 99 -3.53 -14.95 -1.44
C ASP A 99 -4.62 -14.74 -0.38
N SER A 100 -4.26 -14.21 0.80
CA SER A 100 -5.21 -13.88 1.87
C SER A 100 -4.98 -12.48 2.45
N TYR A 101 -6.08 -11.81 2.83
CA TYR A 101 -5.99 -10.49 3.45
C TYR A 101 -5.20 -10.51 4.78
N ASN A 102 -5.38 -11.54 5.61
CA ASN A 102 -4.74 -11.60 6.94
C ASN A 102 -3.21 -11.73 6.84
N GLU A 103 -2.73 -12.53 5.88
CA GLU A 103 -1.30 -12.64 5.61
C GLU A 103 -0.76 -11.34 5.00
N PHE A 104 -1.54 -10.71 4.10
CA PHE A 104 -1.17 -9.42 3.50
C PHE A 104 -1.07 -8.31 4.56
N GLU A 105 -2.00 -8.28 5.52
CA GLU A 105 -1.97 -7.37 6.65
C GLU A 105 -0.71 -7.56 7.50
N SER A 106 -0.38 -8.82 7.81
CA SER A 106 0.83 -9.17 8.58
C SER A 106 2.12 -8.75 7.85
N SER A 107 2.21 -9.04 6.54
CA SER A 107 3.37 -8.61 5.73
C SER A 107 3.46 -7.10 5.58
N THR A 108 2.32 -6.40 5.52
CA THR A 108 2.30 -4.93 5.46
C THR A 108 2.82 -4.33 6.78
N ASP A 109 2.37 -4.85 7.92
CA ASP A 109 2.86 -4.43 9.24
C ASP A 109 4.37 -4.66 9.41
N GLU A 110 4.89 -5.78 8.89
CA GLU A 110 6.32 -6.08 8.91
C GLU A 110 7.11 -5.13 8.00
N MET A 111 6.70 -4.99 6.74
CA MET A 111 7.42 -4.23 5.72
C MET A 111 7.41 -2.72 5.97
N MET A 112 6.43 -2.18 6.70
CA MET A 112 6.32 -0.76 7.03
C MET A 112 7.00 -0.37 8.35
N ARG A 113 7.75 -1.28 8.99
CA ARG A 113 8.55 -0.95 10.17
C ARG A 113 9.67 0.02 9.81
N LEU A 114 9.68 1.17 10.46
CA LEU A 114 10.73 2.16 10.29
C LEU A 114 12.05 1.70 10.93
N THR A 115 13.17 2.01 10.28
CA THR A 115 14.48 1.85 10.90
C THR A 115 14.53 2.69 12.18
N ALA A 116 15.04 2.14 13.28
CA ALA A 116 15.22 2.91 14.51
C ALA A 116 16.03 4.18 14.22
N ASN A 117 15.57 5.30 14.79
CA ASN A 117 16.21 6.60 14.64
C ASN A 117 17.69 6.45 15.06
N ILE A 118 18.63 6.53 14.12
CA ILE A 118 20.06 6.53 14.43
C ILE A 118 20.41 7.92 14.97
N SER A 119 19.88 8.25 16.14
CA SER A 119 20.27 9.43 16.92
C SER A 119 21.66 9.19 17.53
N GLY A 120 22.68 9.04 16.67
CA GLY A 120 24.04 8.71 17.12
C GLY A 120 25.17 8.77 16.08
N ILE A 121 24.91 8.93 14.78
CA ILE A 121 26.01 9.05 13.77
C ILE A 121 25.88 10.33 12.95
N HIS A 122 25.66 11.45 13.64
CA HIS A 122 26.09 12.75 13.13
C HIS A 122 27.01 13.40 14.16
N ASN A 123 28.20 12.82 14.33
CA ASN A 123 29.37 13.61 14.65
C ASN A 123 30.59 13.04 13.93
N GLN A 124 31.32 13.94 13.28
CA GLN A 124 32.53 13.75 12.46
C GLN A 124 32.32 13.43 10.96
N ARG A 125 32.13 14.49 10.17
CA ARG A 125 33.23 14.95 9.31
C ARG A 125 33.14 16.45 9.05
#